data_AF-A0A7I8XHI7-F1
#
_entry.id   AF-A0A7I8XHI7-F1
#
_cell.length_a   1.000
_cell.length_b   1.000
_cell.length_c   1.000
_cell.angle_alpha   90.00
_cell.angle_beta   90.00
_cell.angle_gamma   90.00
#
_symmetry.space_group_name_H-M   'P 1'
#
loop_
_entity.id
_entity.type
_entity.pdbx_description
1 polymer ?
#
loop_
_entity_poly.entity_id
_entity_poly.type
_entity_poly.pdbx_seq_one_letter_code
_entity_poly.pdbx_strand_id
1 'polypeptide(L)'
;MKTVVLIILLIVGVLAQSPMYLDPNGPEATAIANDLTRQYADKINAPGSLRLNRVEEAMVLGRGTRTEQYTIKAFVTTMHGSHTFCTRFYALRSDGTLTLYSWNMC
;
A
#
# COMPACT_ATOMS: atom_id res chain seq x y z
N MET A 1 -10.93 -20.03 -24.52
CA MET A 1 -10.54 -18.73 -25.12
C MET A 1 -11.30 -17.51 -24.58
N LYS A 2 -12.44 -17.65 -23.88
CA LYS A 2 -13.17 -16.50 -23.30
C LYS A 2 -12.61 -15.97 -21.97
N THR A 3 -11.90 -16.82 -21.22
CA THR A 3 -11.39 -16.49 -19.88
C THR A 3 -10.17 -15.56 -19.90
N VAL A 4 -9.32 -15.65 -20.93
CA VAL A 4 -8.10 -14.85 -21.04
C VAL A 4 -8.40 -13.39 -21.38
N VAL A 5 -9.44 -13.16 -22.19
CA VAL A 5 -9.86 -11.81 -22.62
C VAL A 5 -10.40 -10.98 -21.45
N LEU A 6 -11.06 -11.61 -20.47
CA LEU A 6 -11.59 -10.91 -19.29
C LEU A 6 -10.50 -10.38 -18.37
N ILE A 7 -9.42 -11.17 -18.18
CA ILE A 7 -8.30 -10.79 -17.31
C ILE A 7 -7.55 -9.60 -17.91
N ILE A 8 -7.35 -9.58 -19.23
CA ILE A 8 -6.67 -8.48 -19.93
C ILE A 8 -7.49 -7.18 -19.86
N LEU A 9 -8.82 -7.23 -20.06
CA LEU A 9 -9.69 -6.06 -19.94
C LEU A 9 -9.77 -5.49 -18.51
N LEU A 10 -9.71 -6.35 -17.49
CA LEU A 10 -9.68 -5.94 -16.07
C LEU A 10 -8.40 -5.19 -15.72
N ILE A 11 -7.25 -5.57 -16.28
CA ILE A 11 -5.98 -4.88 -16.06
C ILE A 11 -5.98 -3.52 -16.80
N VAL A 12 -6.55 -3.45 -18.01
CA VAL A 12 -6.62 -2.21 -18.80
C VAL A 12 -7.52 -1.15 -18.14
N GLY A 13 -8.62 -1.55 -17.48
CA GLY A 13 -9.51 -0.63 -16.76
C GLY A 13 -8.87 0.06 -15.54
N VAL A 14 -7.86 -0.57 -14.93
CA VAL A 14 -7.11 -0.02 -13.78
C VAL A 14 -6.04 0.98 -14.24
N LEU A 15 -5.47 0.80 -15.44
CA LEU A 15 -4.38 1.62 -15.99
C LEU A 15 -4.83 2.96 -16.61
N ALA A 16 -6.14 3.17 -16.80
CA ALA A 16 -6.69 4.36 -17.45
C ALA A 16 -7.25 5.41 -16.46
N GLN A 17 -7.12 5.19 -15.15
CA GLN A 17 -7.66 6.09 -14.14
C GLN A 17 -6.59 7.07 -13.66
N SER A 18 -6.97 8.34 -13.49
CA SER A 18 -6.11 9.32 -12.84
C SER A 18 -5.90 8.91 -11.38
N PRO A 19 -4.68 9.02 -10.84
CA PRO A 19 -4.44 8.73 -9.44
C PRO A 19 -5.35 9.55 -8.53
N MET A 20 -5.94 8.89 -7.54
CA MET A 20 -6.80 9.52 -6.54
C MET A 20 -6.04 9.63 -5.22
N TYR A 21 -5.95 10.84 -4.68
CA TYR A 21 -5.39 11.07 -3.35
C TYR A 21 -6.41 10.66 -2.28
N LEU A 22 -5.93 9.90 -1.29
CA LEU A 22 -6.65 9.64 -0.05
C LEU A 22 -6.24 10.70 0.98
N ASP A 23 -7.16 11.05 1.87
CA ASP A 23 -6.79 11.84 3.05
C ASP A 23 -5.75 11.07 3.88
N PRO A 24 -4.51 11.59 4.06
CA PRO A 24 -3.48 10.91 4.83
C PRO A 24 -3.86 10.67 6.29
N ASN A 25 -4.73 11.52 6.87
CA ASN A 25 -5.23 11.35 8.23
C ASN A 25 -6.54 10.54 8.28
N GLY A 26 -7.05 10.14 7.12
CA GLY A 26 -8.28 9.38 6.98
C GLY A 26 -8.11 7.94 7.49
N PRO A 27 -9.23 7.30 7.89
CA PRO A 27 -9.21 5.92 8.40
C PRO A 27 -8.74 4.92 7.34
N GLU A 28 -9.06 5.14 6.05
CA GLU A 28 -8.63 4.25 4.96
C GLU A 28 -7.11 4.27 4.78
N ALA A 29 -6.50 5.45 4.62
CA ALA A 29 -5.06 5.59 4.45
C ALA A 29 -4.29 5.04 5.65
N THR A 30 -4.78 5.34 6.87
CA THR A 30 -4.16 4.88 8.12
C THR A 30 -4.25 3.36 8.27
N ALA A 31 -5.38 2.74 7.92
CA ALA A 31 -5.53 1.29 7.97
C ALA A 31 -4.61 0.57 6.98
N ILE A 32 -4.53 1.07 5.74
CA ILE A 32 -3.62 0.54 4.70
C ILE A 32 -2.18 0.69 5.17
N ALA A 33 -1.76 1.88 5.61
CA ALA A 33 -0.39 2.12 6.03
C ALA A 33 0.04 1.27 7.23
N ASN A 34 -0.86 1.04 8.19
CA ASN A 34 -0.60 0.14 9.32
C ASN A 34 -0.37 -1.30 8.85
N ASP A 35 -1.22 -1.79 7.95
CA ASP A 35 -1.07 -3.14 7.42
C ASP A 35 0.23 -3.31 6.63
N LEU A 36 0.54 -2.35 5.75
CA LEU A 36 1.79 -2.34 4.99
C LEU A 36 3.03 -2.23 5.89
N THR A 37 2.94 -1.50 7.01
CA THR A 37 4.02 -1.43 8.00
C THR A 37 4.28 -2.79 8.65
N ARG A 38 3.21 -3.55 8.97
CA ARG A 38 3.35 -4.92 9.49
C ARG A 38 3.97 -5.85 8.46
N GLN A 39 3.46 -5.84 7.22
CA GLN A 39 4.01 -6.67 6.14
C GLN A 39 5.47 -6.32 5.84
N TYR A 40 5.86 -5.05 5.89
CA TYR A 40 7.24 -4.61 5.73
C TYR A 40 8.13 -5.19 6.84
N ALA A 41 7.71 -5.05 8.10
CA ALA A 41 8.41 -5.61 9.25
C ALA A 41 8.63 -7.12 9.12
N ASP A 42 7.60 -7.85 8.68
CA ASP A 42 7.68 -9.29 8.43
C ASP A 42 8.69 -9.62 7.31
N LYS A 43 8.66 -8.87 6.19
CA LYS A 43 9.55 -9.10 5.03
C LYS A 43 11.03 -8.83 5.31
N ILE A 44 11.34 -7.96 6.27
CA ILE A 44 12.73 -7.72 6.71
C ILE A 44 13.13 -8.57 7.93
N ASN A 45 12.33 -9.57 8.29
CA ASN A 45 12.54 -10.44 9.46
C ASN A 45 12.62 -9.67 10.80
N ALA A 46 11.86 -8.58 10.93
CA ALA A 46 11.75 -7.78 12.15
C ALA A 46 10.28 -7.62 12.61
N PRO A 47 9.50 -8.70 12.73
CA PRO A 47 8.09 -8.64 13.10
C PRO A 47 7.91 -7.97 14.47
N GLY A 48 6.96 -7.05 14.57
CA GLY A 48 6.70 -6.31 15.81
C GLY A 48 7.81 -5.34 16.23
N SER A 49 8.82 -5.08 15.38
CA SER A 49 9.88 -4.10 15.65
C SER A 49 9.56 -2.69 15.12
N LEU A 50 8.50 -2.56 14.31
CA LEU A 50 8.12 -1.33 13.62
C LEU A 50 6.65 -0.99 13.87
N ARG A 51 6.35 0.30 13.97
CA ARG A 51 4.99 0.84 14.02
C ARG A 51 4.82 2.02 13.09
N LEU A 52 3.62 2.20 12.57
CA LEU A 52 3.27 3.41 11.85
C LEU A 52 3.35 4.61 12.81
N ASN A 53 3.99 5.68 12.35
CA ASN A 53 3.97 6.97 13.04
C ASN A 53 2.90 7.88 12.42
N ARG A 54 3.05 8.16 11.13
CA ARG A 54 2.09 8.95 10.35
C ARG A 54 2.14 8.59 8.87
N VAL A 55 1.04 8.84 8.17
CA VAL A 55 0.99 8.83 6.71
C VAL A 55 1.29 10.25 6.22
N GLU A 56 2.18 10.36 5.25
CA GLU A 56 2.50 11.64 4.60
C GLU A 56 1.70 11.81 3.30
N GLU A 57 1.58 10.73 2.53
CA GLU A 57 0.88 10.73 1.25
C GLU A 57 0.26 9.35 1.01
N ALA A 58 -0.97 9.34 0.49
CA ALA A 58 -1.66 8.10 0.14
C ALA A 58 -2.38 8.27 -1.19
N MET A 59 -2.09 7.39 -2.13
CA MET A 59 -2.65 7.45 -3.48
C MET A 59 -3.16 6.08 -3.90
N VAL A 60 -4.31 6.07 -4.57
CA VAL A 60 -4.83 4.95 -5.33
C VAL A 60 -4.53 5.22 -6.80
N LEU A 61 -3.63 4.43 -7.39
CA LEU A 61 -3.22 4.60 -8.79
C LEU A 61 -4.29 4.08 -9.77
N GLY A 62 -5.14 3.15 -9.31
CA GLY A 62 -6.30 2.68 -10.04
C GLY A 62 -7.16 1.79 -9.15
N ARG A 63 -8.49 1.91 -9.30
CA ARG A 63 -9.51 1.15 -8.57
C ARG A 63 -10.38 0.39 -9.58
N GLY A 64 -10.06 -0.88 -9.77
CA GLY A 64 -10.89 -1.84 -10.47
C GLY A 64 -11.88 -2.52 -9.53
N THR A 65 -12.79 -3.32 -10.07
CA THR A 65 -13.81 -4.04 -9.28
C THR A 65 -13.21 -5.09 -8.34
N ARG A 66 -12.03 -5.61 -8.67
CA ARG A 66 -11.34 -6.68 -7.92
C ARG A 66 -9.92 -6.34 -7.52
N THR A 67 -9.36 -5.27 -8.09
CA THR A 67 -7.95 -4.94 -7.94
C THR A 67 -7.78 -3.45 -7.76
N GLU A 68 -7.01 -3.07 -6.74
CA GLU A 68 -6.65 -1.69 -6.44
C GLU A 68 -5.13 -1.59 -6.29
N GLN A 69 -4.51 -0.57 -6.85
CA GLN A 69 -3.07 -0.32 -6.69
C GLN A 69 -2.85 0.92 -5.83
N TYR A 70 -1.95 0.80 -4.86
CA TYR A 70 -1.67 1.85 -3.88
C TYR A 70 -0.20 2.26 -3.88
N THR A 71 0.03 3.55 -3.68
CA THR A 71 1.31 4.13 -3.28
C THR A 71 1.10 4.88 -1.98
N ILE A 72 1.80 4.47 -0.91
CA ILE A 72 1.68 5.07 0.41
C ILE A 72 3.05 5.54 0.87
N LYS A 73 3.23 6.84 1.13
CA LYS A 73 4.40 7.41 1.78
C LYS A 73 4.09 7.57 3.26
N ALA A 74 4.86 6.92 4.12
CA ALA A 74 4.63 6.95 5.57
C ALA A 74 5.95 7.05 6.33
N PHE A 75 5.86 7.61 7.53
CA PHE A 75 6.93 7.53 8.52
C PHE A 75 6.68 6.34 9.42
N VAL A 76 7.69 5.49 9.54
CA VAL A 76 7.69 4.31 10.40
C VAL A 76 8.70 4.54 11.51
N THR A 77 8.32 4.14 12.73
CA THR A 77 9.16 4.28 13.91
C THR A 77 9.49 2.90 14.47
N THR A 78 10.72 2.70 14.93
CA THR A 78 11.08 1.49 15.67
C THR A 78 10.27 1.43 16.97
N MET A 79 9.89 0.24 17.41
CA MET A 79 9.04 0.07 18.61
C MET A 79 9.72 0.56 19.89
N HIS A 80 11.06 0.60 19.92
CA HIS A 80 11.83 1.23 21.00
C HIS A 80 11.93 2.76 20.89
N GLY A 81 11.26 3.37 19.90
CA GLY A 81 11.14 4.82 19.73
C GLY A 81 12.41 5.53 19.26
N SER A 82 13.50 4.80 18.99
CA SER A 82 14.82 5.37 18.76
C SER A 82 15.01 5.96 17.36
N HIS A 83 14.31 5.45 16.35
CA HIS A 83 14.50 5.86 14.96
C HIS A 83 13.18 5.97 14.23
N THR A 84 13.02 7.07 13.49
CA THR A 84 11.91 7.29 12.57
C THR A 84 12.47 7.53 11.18
N PHE A 85 11.94 6.83 10.18
CA PHE A 85 12.40 6.93 8.80
C PHE A 85 11.23 6.93 7.84
N CYS A 86 11.42 7.55 6.68
CA CYS A 86 10.42 7.58 5.63
C CYS A 86 10.47 6.30 4.81
N THR A 87 9.31 5.75 4.48
CA THR A 87 9.19 4.62 3.58
C THR A 87 8.02 4.84 2.64
N ARG A 88 8.26 4.61 1.36
CA ARG A 88 7.22 4.55 0.33
C ARG A 88 6.91 3.08 0.06
N PHE A 89 5.68 2.70 0.34
CA PHE A 89 5.14 1.37 0.08
C PHE A 89 4.40 1.35 -1.25
N TYR A 90 4.58 0.25 -1.97
CA TYR A 90 3.85 -0.06 -3.20
C TYR A 90 3.08 -1.36 -2.98
N ALA A 91 1.75 -1.27 -3.08
CA ALA A 91 0.87 -2.36 -2.70
C ALA A 91 -0.25 -2.60 -3.73
N LEU A 92 -0.74 -3.83 -3.74
CA LEU A 92 -1.87 -4.26 -4.55
C LEU A 92 -2.90 -4.86 -3.60
N ARG A 93 -4.15 -4.42 -3.68
CA ARG A 93 -5.27 -5.14 -3.09
C ARG A 93 -5.96 -5.95 -4.18
N SER A 94 -6.08 -7.25 -4.01
CA SER A 94 -6.81 -8.12 -4.93
C SER A 94 -7.80 -8.98 -4.16
N ASP A 95 -9.07 -8.94 -4.56
CA ASP A 95 -10.18 -9.66 -3.90
C ASP A 95 -10.18 -9.45 -2.36
N GLY A 96 -9.93 -8.21 -1.92
CA GLY A 96 -9.91 -7.82 -0.51
C GLY A 96 -8.57 -8.05 0.21
N THR A 97 -7.63 -8.80 -0.38
CA THR A 97 -6.32 -9.07 0.23
C THR A 97 -5.30 -8.01 -0.18
N LEU A 98 -4.79 -7.23 0.78
CA LEU A 98 -3.73 -6.24 0.55
C LEU A 98 -2.35 -6.89 0.62
N THR A 99 -1.54 -6.70 -0.40
CA THR A 99 -0.19 -7.28 -0.51
C THR A 99 0.84 -6.19 -0.80
N LEU A 100 1.84 -6.07 0.06
CA LEU A 100 3.06 -5.30 -0.17
C LEU A 100 3.94 -6.05 -1.18
N TYR A 101 4.21 -5.46 -2.35
CA TYR A 101 5.08 -6.05 -3.36
C TYR A 101 6.43 -5.34 -3.49
N SER A 102 6.52 -4.06 -3.11
CA SER A 102 7.79 -3.31 -3.12
C SER A 102 7.75 -2.16 -2.11
N TRP A 103 8.92 -1.73 -1.67
CA TRP A 103 9.11 -0.57 -0.81
C TRP A 103 10.45 0.08 -1.11
N ASN A 104 10.54 1.39 -0.90
CA ASN A 104 11.80 2.13 -0.95
C ASN A 104 11.86 3.13 0.21
N MET A 105 13.06 3.43 0.70
CA MET A 105 13.23 4.59 1.57
C MET A 105 13.00 5.86 0.76
N CYS A 106 12.28 6.79 1.36
CA CYS A 106 12.33 8.20 0.98
C CYS A 106 13.40 8.87 1.86
#